data_AF-A0A9E1Y4Z0-F1
#
_entry.id   AF-A0A9E1Y4Z0-F1
#
_cell.length_a   1.000
_cell.length_b   1.000
_cell.length_c   1.000
_cell.angle_alpha   90.00
_cell.angle_beta   90.00
_cell.angle_gamma   90.00
#
_symmetry.space_group_name_H-M   'P 1'
#
loop_
_entity.id
_entity.type
_entity.pdbx_description
1 polymer ?
#
loop_
_entity_poly.entity_id
_entity_poly.type
_entity_poly.pdbx_seq_one_letter_code
_entity_poly.pdbx_strand_id
1 'polypeptide(L)' 'MPKDLTQNFSLRHIGPRPSEIKEMLETLKLNNLEELVEKTVPKSIHVKSKLNIGD' A
#
# COMPACT_ATOMS: atom_id res chain seq x y z
N MET A 1 -20.02 4.01 -11.68
CA MET A 1 -20.78 3.97 -10.42
C MET A 1 -20.16 4.97 -9.46
N PRO A 2 -20.94 5.73 -8.68
CA PRO A 2 -20.37 6.54 -7.61
C PRO A 2 -19.59 5.61 -6.68
N LYS A 3 -18.36 5.99 -6.33
CA LYS A 3 -17.48 5.23 -5.44
C LYS A 3 -18.09 5.31 -4.04
N ASP A 4 -19.00 4.40 -3.73
CA ASP A 4 -19.49 4.26 -2.38
C ASP A 4 -18.32 3.82 -1.50
N LEU A 5 -17.75 4.79 -0.78
CA LEU A 5 -16.60 4.59 0.09
C LEU A 5 -16.93 3.59 1.23
N THR A 6 -18.21 3.38 1.56
CA THR A 6 -18.64 2.41 2.57
C THR A 6 -18.45 0.96 2.12
N GLN A 7 -18.42 0.71 0.81
CA GLN A 7 -18.22 -0.62 0.23
C GLN A 7 -16.74 -0.97 -0.01
N ASN A 8 -15.80 -0.05 0.27
CA ASN A 8 -14.39 -0.33 0.08
C ASN A 8 -13.88 -1.32 1.15
N PHE A 9 -13.82 -2.60 0.79
CA PHE A 9 -13.35 -3.67 1.66
C PHE A 9 -11.94 -3.39 2.20
N SER A 10 -11.03 -2.88 1.36
CA SER A 10 -9.64 -2.60 1.78
C SER A 10 -9.56 -1.58 2.92
N LEU A 11 -10.44 -0.57 2.94
CA LEU A 11 -10.48 0.40 4.05
C LEU A 11 -11.00 -0.19 5.36
N ARG A 12 -11.79 -1.27 5.30
CA ARG A 12 -12.27 -2.01 6.48
C ARG A 12 -11.31 -3.12 6.92
N HIS A 13 -10.53 -3.66 5.98
CA HIS A 13 -9.64 -4.79 6.19
C HIS A 13 -8.22 -4.38 6.60
N ILE A 14 -7.68 -3.32 6.00
CA ILE A 14 -6.35 -2.81 6.31
C ILE A 14 -6.45 -1.92 7.54
N GLY A 15 -5.90 -2.39 8.66
CA GLY A 15 -6.01 -1.71 9.95
C GLY A 15 -5.37 -0.30 9.99
N PRO A 16 -4.09 -0.13 9.62
CA PRO A 16 -3.41 1.15 9.71
C PRO A 16 -4.09 2.24 8.87
N ARG A 17 -4.48 3.32 9.54
CA ARG A 17 -5.00 4.53 8.90
C ARG A 17 -3.86 5.31 8.23
N PRO A 18 -4.16 6.21 7.29
CA PRO A 18 -3.13 7.01 6.62
C PRO A 18 -2.20 7.77 7.58
N SER A 19 -2.71 8.28 8.71
CA SER A 19 -1.89 8.94 9.73
C SER A 19 -0.93 7.97 10.43
N GLU A 20 -1.40 6.76 10.75
CA GLU A 20 -0.60 5.72 11.41
C GLU A 20 0.48 5.19 10.46
N ILE A 21 0.16 5.01 9.17
CA ILE A 21 1.15 4.66 8.14
C ILE A 21 2.25 5.74 8.07
N LYS A 22 1.88 7.02 8.14
CA LYS A 22 2.85 8.12 8.15
C LYS A 22 3.77 8.04 9.39
N GLU A 23 3.21 7.86 10.59
CA GLU A 23 3.98 7.70 11.83
C GLU A 23 4.94 6.49 11.78
N MET A 24 4.48 5.38 11.21
CA MET A 24 5.30 4.17 10.99
C MET A 24 6.46 4.44 10.02
N LEU A 25 6.20 5.11 8.90
CA LEU A 25 7.24 5.47 7.92
C LEU A 25 8.26 6.45 8.49
N GLU A 26 7.82 7.44 9.28
CA GLU A 26 8.70 8.37 10.00
C GLU A 26 9.61 7.63 10.99
N THR A 27 9.08 6.66 11.72
CA THR A 27 9.85 5.81 12.64
C THR A 27 10.94 5.02 11.90
N LEU A 28 10.63 4.55 10.68
CA LEU A 28 11.57 3.85 9.81
C LEU A 28 12.48 4.80 9.01
N LYS A 29 12.28 6.12 9.10
CA LYS A 29 12.97 7.15 8.31
C LYS A 29 12.81 6.96 6.80
N LEU A 30 11.60 6.63 6.37
CA LEU A 30 11.22 6.43 4.96
C LEU A 30 10.17 7.45 4.54
N ASN A 31 10.14 7.79 3.26
CA ASN A 31 9.27 8.83 2.71
C ASN A 31 7.90 8.29 2.28
N ASN A 32 7.82 7.03 1.84
CA ASN A 32 6.59 6.40 1.33
C ASN A 32 6.69 4.86 1.35
N LEU A 33 5.58 4.19 1.04
CA LEU A 33 5.49 2.72 0.98
C LEU A 33 6.30 2.14 -0.18
N GLU A 34 6.37 2.80 -1.34
CA GLU A 34 7.22 2.37 -2.46
C GLU A 34 8.69 2.26 -2.04
N GLU A 35 9.22 3.25 -1.33
CA GLU A 35 10.60 3.24 -0.82
C GLU A 35 10.83 2.06 0.13
N LEU A 36 9.86 1.75 1.00
CA LEU A 36 9.91 0.58 1.87
C LEU A 36 10.00 -0.71 1.06
N VAL A 37 9.17 -0.86 0.01
CA VAL A 37 9.18 -2.04 -0.87
C VAL A 37 10.51 -2.15 -1.62
N GLU A 38 11.02 -1.05 -2.18
CA GLU A 38 12.28 -1.03 -2.92
C GLU A 38 13.50 -1.38 -2.06
N LYS A 39 13.50 -0.98 -0.78
CA LYS A 39 14.57 -1.31 0.18
C LYS A 39 14.46 -2.72 0.75
N THR A 40 13.31 -3.37 0.63
CA THR A 40 13.04 -4.69 1.24
C THR A 40 13.10 -5.83 0.22
N VAL A 41 12.52 -5.64 -0.97
CA VAL A 41 12.39 -6.70 -1.98
C VAL A 41 13.29 -6.39 -3.17
N PRO A 42 14.19 -7.29 -3.58
CA PRO A 42 15.07 -7.07 -4.73
C PRO A 42 14.31 -6.76 -6.02
N LYS A 43 14.71 -5.69 -6.71
CA LYS A 43 14.05 -5.24 -7.97
C LYS A 43 14.02 -6.30 -9.06
N SER A 44 14.94 -7.26 -9.06
CA SER A 44 15.02 -8.34 -10.04
C SER A 44 13.81 -9.28 -10.03
N ILE A 45 13.10 -9.37 -8.92
CA ILE A 45 11.93 -10.27 -8.75
C ILE A 45 10.59 -9.54 -8.66
N HIS A 46 10.57 -8.22 -8.88
CA HIS A 46 9.34 -7.45 -8.87
C HIS A 46 8.45 -7.81 -10.07
N VAL A 47 7.14 -7.89 -9.84
CA VAL A 47 6.15 -8.02 -10.91
C VAL A 47 6.01 -6.67 -11.61
N LYS A 48 6.26 -6.64 -12.92
CA LYS A 48 6.29 -5.39 -13.73
C LYS A 48 4.93 -4.99 -14.31
N SER A 49 3.95 -5.88 -14.21
CA SER A 49 2.59 -5.67 -14.70
C SER A 49 1.59 -5.65 -13.55
N LYS A 50 0.43 -5.05 -13.77
CA LYS A 50 -0.68 -5.18 -12.82
C LYS A 50 -1.07 -6.65 -12.69
N LEU A 51 -1.54 -7.01 -11.49
CA LEU A 51 -2.12 -8.32 -11.25
C LEU A 51 -3.40 -8.49 -12.09
N ASN A 52 -3.57 -9.66 -12.69
CA ASN A 52 -4.75 -10.01 -13.46
C ASN A 52 -5.81 -10.65 -12.55
N ILE A 53 -6.46 -9.83 -11.70
CA ILE A 53 -7.37 -10.30 -10.64
C ILE A 53 -8.72 -9.57 -10.70
N GLY A 54 -9.50 -9.86 -11.75
CA GLY A 54 -10.84 -9.29 -11.93
C GLY A 54 -10.85 -7.76 -12.08
N ASP A 55 -12.05 -7.20 -12.22
CA ASP A 55 -12.33 -5.75 -12.16
C ASP A 55 -12.82 -5.33 -10.76
#